data_AF-A0A8C5R9L3-F1
#
_entry.id   AF-A0A8C5R9L3-F1
#
_cell.length_a   1.000
_cell.length_b   1.000
_cell.length_c   1.000
_cell.angle_alpha   90.00
_cell.angle_beta   90.00
_cell.angle_gamma   90.00
#
_symmetry.space_group_name_H-M   'P 1'
#
loop_
_entity.id
_entity.type
_entity.pdbx_description
1 polymer ?
#
loop_
_entity_poly.entity_id
_entity_poly.type
_entity_poly.pdbx_seq_one_letter_code
_entity_poly.pdbx_strand_id
1 'polypeptide(L)' 'MFSFAGKPGQCPQIRPGTIGLCAQLCENDWQCTGQEKCCFNGCGVQCMDPV' A
#
# COMPACT_ATOMS: atom_id res chain seq x y z
N MET A 1 18.06 8.68 -13.40
CA MET A 1 17.57 7.92 -12.23
C MET A 1 16.29 8.58 -11.76
N PHE A 2 15.13 8.19 -12.30
CA PHE A 2 13.86 8.69 -11.79
C PHE A 2 13.56 7.96 -10.49
N SER A 3 13.86 8.59 -9.36
CA SER A 3 13.34 8.17 -8.07
C SER A 3 11.82 8.39 -8.11
N PHE A 4 11.05 7.35 -8.44
CA PHE A 4 9.64 7.29 -8.09
C PHE A 4 9.55 7.19 -6.57
N ALA A 5 9.84 8.28 -5.87
CA ALA A 5 9.57 8.40 -4.46
C ALA A 5 8.05 8.31 -4.31
N GLY A 6 7.56 7.21 -3.72
CA GLY A 6 6.17 7.08 -3.33
C GLY A 6 5.75 8.22 -2.40
N LYS A 7 4.46 8.29 -2.07
CA LYS A 7 3.95 9.31 -1.15
C LYS A 7 4.66 9.23 0.21
N PRO A 8 4.81 10.35 0.93
CA PRO A 8 5.40 10.34 2.28
C PRO A 8 4.62 9.42 3.22
N GLY A 9 5.31 8.90 4.25
CA GLY A 9 4.76 7.92 5.19
C GLY A 9 5.10 6.47 4.83
N GLN A 10 4.79 5.55 5.73
CA GLN A 10 5.11 4.12 5.58
C GLN A 10 3.83 3.28 5.53
N CYS A 11 3.91 2.11 4.89
CA CYS A 11 2.80 1.16 4.95
C CYS A 11 2.66 0.62 6.38
N PRO A 12 1.42 0.43 6.87
CA PRO A 12 1.20 -0.17 8.17
C PRO A 12 1.78 -1.59 8.21
N GLN A 13 2.36 -1.97 9.35
CA GLN A 13 2.85 -3.33 9.53
C GLN A 13 1.69 -4.32 9.63
N ILE A 14 1.76 -5.37 8.82
CA ILE A 14 0.77 -6.44 8.83
C ILE A 14 1.19 -7.48 9.86
N ARG A 15 0.25 -7.90 10.72
CA ARG A 15 0.51 -8.96 11.69
C ARG A 15 0.66 -10.31 10.97
N PRO A 16 1.58 -11.20 11.40
CA PRO A 16 1.67 -12.55 10.86
C PRO A 16 0.32 -13.28 10.89
N GLY A 17 -0.04 -13.97 9.81
CA GLY A 17 -1.31 -14.67 9.66
C GLY A 17 -2.50 -13.80 9.23
N THR A 18 -2.30 -12.49 9.05
CA THR A 18 -3.33 -11.63 8.42
C THR A 18 -3.45 -11.98 6.95
N ILE A 19 -4.64 -12.36 6.51
CA ILE A 19 -4.95 -12.61 5.10
C ILE A 19 -5.98 -11.57 4.68
N GLY A 20 -5.53 -10.52 4.01
CA GLY A 20 -6.39 -9.57 3.34
C GLY A 20 -6.95 -10.12 2.03
N LEU A 21 -7.68 -9.28 1.31
CA LEU A 21 -8.22 -9.63 0.00
C LEU A 21 -7.06 -9.92 -0.97
N CYS A 22 -7.10 -11.10 -1.60
CA CYS A 22 -6.18 -11.51 -2.65
C CYS A 22 -6.53 -10.81 -3.98
N ALA A 23 -6.32 -9.50 -4.06
CA ALA A 23 -6.56 -8.70 -5.24
C ALA A 23 -5.49 -7.61 -5.38
N GLN A 24 -5.18 -7.25 -6.62
CA GLN A 24 -4.33 -6.10 -6.93
C GLN A 24 -5.21 -4.88 -7.17
N LEU A 25 -5.46 -4.10 -6.11
CA LEU A 25 -6.34 -2.92 -6.17
C LEU A 25 -5.59 -1.64 -6.54
N CYS A 26 -4.26 -1.66 -6.47
CA CYS A 26 -3.37 -0.57 -6.86
C CYS A 26 -2.00 -1.15 -7.27
N GLU A 27 -1.22 -0.36 -7.99
CA GLU A 27 0.15 -0.67 -8.43
C GLU A 27 1.18 0.28 -7.83
N ASN A 28 0.77 1.51 -7.48
CA ASN A 28 1.61 2.49 -6.84
C ASN A 28 0.78 3.51 -6.03
N ASP A 29 1.46 4.26 -5.16
CA ASP A 29 0.82 5.21 -4.23
C ASP A 29 -0.02 6.28 -4.96
N TRP A 30 0.32 6.67 -6.19
CA TRP A 30 -0.37 7.73 -6.93
C TRP A 30 -1.75 7.33 -7.44
N GLN A 31 -2.06 6.03 -7.46
CA GLN A 31 -3.41 5.54 -7.74
C GLN A 31 -4.34 5.65 -6.53
N CYS A 32 -3.78 5.75 -5.32
CA CYS A 32 -4.54 5.91 -4.09
C CYS A 32 -4.91 7.38 -3.85
N THR A 33 -5.99 7.63 -3.13
CA THR A 33 -6.47 9.00 -2.92
C THR A 33 -5.71 9.70 -1.79
N GLY A 34 -5.60 11.02 -1.83
CA GLY A 34 -4.95 11.80 -0.77
C GLY A 34 -3.54 11.29 -0.43
N GLN A 35 -3.33 10.97 0.84
CA GLN A 35 -2.06 10.46 1.39
C GLN A 35 -1.95 8.93 1.44
N GLU A 36 -3.00 8.21 1.06
CA GLU A 36 -3.02 6.75 1.07
C GLU A 36 -1.90 6.18 0.19
N LYS A 37 -1.34 5.05 0.64
CA LYS A 37 -0.25 4.33 -0.02
C LYS A 37 -0.72 2.97 -0.50
N CYS A 38 -0.11 2.47 -1.57
CA CYS A 38 -0.40 1.15 -2.11
C CYS A 38 0.40 0.10 -1.33
N CYS A 39 -0.27 -0.60 -0.42
CA CYS A 39 0.38 -1.45 0.56
C CYS A 39 -0.08 -2.90 0.44
N PHE A 40 0.83 -3.83 0.71
CA PHE A 40 0.51 -5.25 0.83
C PHE A 40 -0.43 -5.47 2.02
N ASN A 41 -1.44 -6.33 1.86
CA ASN A 41 -2.44 -6.63 2.89
C ASN A 41 -2.38 -8.07 3.43
N GLY A 42 -1.32 -8.81 3.10
CA GLY A 42 -1.16 -10.22 3.47
C GLY A 42 -1.53 -11.21 2.36
N CYS A 43 -2.17 -10.77 1.27
CA CYS A 43 -2.36 -11.58 0.07
C CYS A 43 -2.27 -10.79 -1.24
N GLY A 44 -2.88 -9.61 -1.27
CA GLY A 44 -2.83 -8.67 -2.39
C GLY A 44 -2.33 -7.29 -1.97
N VAL A 45 -2.65 -6.27 -2.76
CA VAL A 45 -2.28 -4.88 -2.50
C VAL A 45 -3.51 -3.98 -2.55
N GLN A 46 -3.59 -3.03 -1.62
CA GLN A 46 -4.69 -2.08 -1.53
C GLN A 46 -4.21 -0.74 -0.97
N CYS A 47 -5.01 0.30 -1.19
CA CYS A 47 -4.78 1.61 -0.59
C CYS A 47 -5.01 1.54 0.92
N MET A 48 -4.05 2.03 1.69
CA MET A 48 -4.11 2.13 3.15
C MET A 48 -3.58 3.47 3.62
N ASP A 49 -4.10 3.94 4.75
CA ASP A 49 -3.56 5.10 5.43
C ASP A 49 -2.10 4.84 5.85
N PRO A 50 -1.19 5.81 5.62
CA PRO A 50 0.18 5.71 6.07
C PRO A 50 0.29 5.82 7.59
N VAL A 51 1.36 5.23 8.14
CA VAL A 51 1.83 5.44 9.53
C VAL A 51 3.02 6.38 9.59
#